data_AF-A0A420P6U0-F1
#
_entry.id   AF-A0A420P6U0-F1
#
_cell.length_a   1.000
_cell.length_b   1.000
_cell.length_c   1.000
_cell.angle_alpha   90.00
_cell.angle_beta   90.00
_cell.angle_gamma   90.00
#
_symmetry.space_group_name_H-M   'P 1'
#
loop_
_entity.id
_entity.type
_entity.pdbx_description
1 polymer ?
#
loop_
_entity_poly.entity_id
_entity_poly.type
_entity_poly.pdbx_seq_one_letter_code
_entity_poly.pdbx_strand_id
1 'polypeptide(L)'
;MTLRSRELLHYFHNSHDSADLVLSKASRNMFSSVAQHPDALRDTLLVAGLHYAWTVGDLETYKPTFLFHKVSTIQVLNRWLQNIHQPGLMTFIRHVSILCFIEASYGNVHDTEAHINGLVNAVHLLSPLDDDFGHRSEIEEELANRYLLLTYYAYQGFKARILGSDSLQNLFRQNNTAEFSTFVSQIYLWKTQNIGHLEMRLNAMKLLPFFFAALPSSTQFHSIDASPLIDCLKHVTISTQTVREDRYKCDPSWEWIEGSDSRLLCATIGSHFSSLFHDDMFSSAHSSKYSTSWSGMCAASSLYMHSVLELWNGGEAIDARLLRRFLSILSRDLSQSASTLGLNDSTDFWLWRAFLGEYSIAKQQANNHDPSLDSLQRAFTGYVDAWKRVTGLTLWEEAHACLVSVAWPATMNYETGRGVWISAIEHTTC
;
A
#
# COMPACT_ATOMS: atom_id res chain seq x y z
N MET A 1 25.20 28.95 -1.20
CA MET A 1 25.26 27.57 -0.68
C MET A 1 25.45 26.63 -1.86
N THR A 2 26.40 25.71 -1.80
CA THR A 2 26.61 24.71 -2.86
C THR A 2 25.66 23.53 -2.65
N LEU A 3 24.88 23.19 -3.68
CA LEU A 3 24.01 22.00 -3.66
C LEU A 3 24.86 20.76 -3.91
N ARG A 4 24.73 19.73 -3.05
CA ARG A 4 25.51 18.48 -3.08
C ARG A 4 24.75 17.33 -3.73
N SER A 5 23.94 17.62 -4.75
CA SER A 5 23.05 16.62 -5.38
C SER A 5 23.80 15.42 -5.97
N ARG A 6 24.96 15.66 -6.61
CA ARG A 6 25.78 14.58 -7.17
C ARG A 6 26.33 13.65 -6.08
N GLU A 7 26.75 14.22 -4.95
CA GLU A 7 27.30 13.46 -3.83
C GLU A 7 26.22 12.66 -3.12
N LEU A 8 25.03 13.25 -2.94
CA LEU A 8 23.88 12.55 -2.38
C LEU A 8 23.43 11.38 -3.27
N LEU A 9 23.39 11.59 -4.58
CA LEU A 9 23.06 10.54 -5.53
C LEU A 9 24.12 9.41 -5.52
N HIS A 10 25.40 9.78 -5.46
CA HIS A 10 26.50 8.82 -5.35
C HIS A 10 26.47 8.03 -4.04
N TYR A 11 26.15 8.69 -2.92
CA TYR A 11 25.91 8.00 -1.64
C TYR A 11 24.81 6.96 -1.79
N PHE A 12 23.66 7.37 -2.33
CA PHE A 12 22.50 6.50 -2.45
C PHE A 12 22.79 5.28 -3.34
N HIS A 13 23.48 5.50 -4.46
CA HIS A 13 23.94 4.41 -5.34
C HIS A 13 24.85 3.40 -4.63
N ASN A 14 25.79 3.87 -3.82
CA ASN A 14 26.75 2.99 -3.16
C ASN A 14 26.26 2.44 -1.81
N SER A 15 25.02 2.74 -1.43
CA SER A 15 24.41 2.22 -0.20
C SER A 15 23.90 0.78 -0.33
N HIS A 16 24.09 0.13 -1.49
CA HIS A 16 23.66 -1.25 -1.73
C HIS A 16 24.58 -2.26 -1.07
N ASP A 17 24.00 -3.20 -0.32
CA ASP A 17 24.69 -4.44 0.03
C ASP A 17 24.68 -5.39 -1.16
N SER A 18 25.85 -5.93 -1.48
CA SER A 18 26.09 -6.83 -2.61
C SER A 18 25.31 -8.16 -2.58
N ALA A 19 24.57 -8.44 -1.50
CA ALA A 19 23.89 -9.72 -1.26
C ALA A 19 22.47 -9.81 -1.85
N ASP A 20 21.83 -8.68 -2.21
CA ASP A 20 20.47 -8.69 -2.72
C ASP A 20 20.45 -8.58 -4.26
N LEU A 21 20.22 -9.72 -4.91
CA LEU A 21 20.21 -9.86 -6.37
C LEU A 21 19.16 -8.94 -7.02
N VAL A 22 18.00 -8.77 -6.40
CA VAL A 22 16.91 -7.92 -6.90
C VAL A 22 17.33 -6.46 -6.84
N LEU A 23 17.87 -6.01 -5.71
CA LEU A 23 18.41 -4.65 -5.58
C LEU A 23 19.58 -4.39 -6.53
N SER A 24 20.40 -5.40 -6.83
CA SER A 24 21.54 -5.27 -7.75
C SER A 24 21.13 -5.11 -9.22
N LYS A 25 20.08 -5.82 -9.67
CA LYS A 25 19.51 -5.73 -11.02
C LYS A 25 18.70 -4.45 -11.18
N ALA A 26 17.91 -4.11 -10.15
CA ALA A 26 17.20 -2.85 -10.05
C ALA A 26 18.18 -1.68 -10.13
N SER A 27 19.21 -1.62 -9.29
CA SER A 27 20.15 -0.49 -9.28
C SER A 27 20.76 -0.19 -10.65
N ARG A 28 21.18 -1.19 -11.44
CA ARG A 28 21.73 -0.95 -12.78
C ARG A 28 20.72 -0.34 -13.77
N ASN A 29 19.47 -0.79 -13.73
CA ASN A 29 18.41 -0.29 -14.63
C ASN A 29 17.83 1.06 -14.17
N MET A 30 17.93 1.37 -12.87
CA MET A 30 17.40 2.58 -12.25
C MET A 30 18.06 3.84 -12.83
N PHE A 31 19.39 3.87 -12.86
CA PHE A 31 20.11 5.11 -13.18
C PHE A 31 19.98 5.49 -14.65
N SER A 32 19.90 4.52 -15.57
CA SER A 32 19.69 4.83 -16.98
C SER A 32 18.32 5.46 -17.25
N SER A 33 17.28 5.04 -16.52
CA SER A 33 15.92 5.57 -16.67
C SER A 33 15.74 6.90 -15.92
N VAL A 34 16.16 6.97 -14.66
CA VAL A 34 16.00 8.15 -13.80
C VAL A 34 16.83 9.34 -14.29
N ALA A 35 18.06 9.12 -14.77
CA ALA A 35 18.94 10.21 -15.20
C ALA A 35 18.44 10.98 -16.43
N GLN A 36 17.51 10.39 -17.20
CA GLN A 36 16.95 11.00 -18.40
C GLN A 36 15.77 11.93 -18.11
N HIS A 37 15.21 11.87 -16.90
CA HIS A 37 14.00 12.62 -16.53
C HIS A 37 14.25 13.52 -15.30
N PRO A 38 14.24 14.87 -15.47
CA PRO A 38 14.54 15.81 -14.39
C PRO A 38 13.67 15.65 -13.14
N ASP A 39 12.39 15.32 -13.32
CA ASP A 39 11.45 15.12 -12.22
C ASP A 39 11.72 13.79 -11.49
N ALA A 40 11.98 12.70 -12.22
CA ALA A 40 12.34 11.42 -11.60
C ALA A 40 13.66 11.54 -10.82
N LEU A 41 14.63 12.30 -11.33
CA LEU A 41 15.88 12.58 -10.63
C LEU A 41 15.64 13.38 -9.35
N ARG A 42 14.74 14.37 -9.38
CA ARG A 42 14.36 15.15 -8.19
C ARG A 42 13.71 14.26 -7.13
N ASP A 43 12.74 13.43 -7.53
CA ASP A 43 12.06 12.50 -6.62
C ASP A 43 13.06 11.51 -6.01
N THR A 44 14.01 11.02 -6.82
CA THR A 44 15.10 10.15 -6.35
C THR A 44 16.00 10.84 -5.32
N LEU A 45 16.33 12.12 -5.52
CA LEU A 45 17.14 12.89 -4.57
C LEU A 45 16.41 13.14 -3.24
N LEU A 46 15.08 13.27 -3.26
CA LEU A 46 14.27 13.34 -2.05
C LEU A 46 14.32 12.01 -1.27
N VAL A 47 14.11 10.88 -1.96
CA VAL A 47 14.25 9.55 -1.34
C VAL A 47 15.67 9.34 -0.81
N ALA A 48 16.69 9.71 -1.56
CA ALA A 48 18.09 9.59 -1.16
C ALA A 48 18.41 10.38 0.11
N GLY A 49 17.90 11.61 0.22
CA GLY A 49 18.09 12.45 1.41
C GLY A 49 17.42 11.86 2.65
N LEU A 50 16.22 11.29 2.48
CA LEU A 50 15.53 10.60 3.56
C LEU A 50 16.25 9.32 3.99
N HIS A 51 16.67 8.50 3.03
CA HIS A 51 17.47 7.30 3.28
C HIS A 51 18.74 7.63 4.06
N TYR A 52 19.43 8.71 3.67
CA TYR A 52 20.60 9.21 4.40
C TYR A 52 20.23 9.57 5.85
N ALA A 53 19.16 10.36 6.04
CA ALA A 53 18.74 10.81 7.36
C ALA A 53 18.46 9.67 8.33
N TRP A 54 17.71 8.66 7.87
CA TRP A 54 17.41 7.48 8.69
C TRP A 54 18.61 6.55 8.87
N THR A 55 19.58 6.60 7.95
CA THR A 55 20.80 5.79 8.04
C THR A 55 21.79 6.36 9.04
N VAL A 56 21.98 7.69 9.04
CA VAL A 56 23.01 8.40 9.80
C VAL A 56 22.47 9.01 11.10
N GLY A 57 21.18 9.32 11.16
CA GLY A 57 20.55 9.98 12.32
C GLY A 57 20.44 11.50 12.19
N ASP A 58 20.84 12.08 11.06
CA ASP A 58 20.70 13.52 10.76
C ASP A 58 20.65 13.80 9.25
N LEU A 59 20.26 15.01 8.86
CA LEU A 59 20.27 15.48 7.47
C LEU A 59 21.30 16.59 7.22
N GLU A 60 22.06 17.04 8.20
CA GLU A 60 22.79 18.32 8.15
C GLU A 60 23.74 18.41 6.93
N THR A 61 24.40 17.30 6.60
CA THR A 61 25.29 17.18 5.44
C THR A 61 24.61 17.52 4.10
N TYR A 62 23.34 17.13 3.95
CA TYR A 62 22.58 17.26 2.69
C TYR A 62 21.35 18.15 2.80
N LYS A 63 21.09 18.76 3.95
CA LYS A 63 19.89 19.55 4.26
C LYS A 63 19.60 20.66 3.25
N PRO A 64 20.57 21.50 2.82
CA PRO A 64 20.31 22.49 1.77
C PRO A 64 19.88 21.85 0.44
N THR A 65 20.46 20.71 0.11
CA THR A 65 20.15 19.96 -1.13
C THR A 65 18.75 19.38 -1.08
N PHE A 66 18.41 18.72 0.03
CA PHE A 66 17.11 18.14 0.24
C PHE A 66 16.00 19.20 0.21
N LEU A 67 16.16 20.29 0.96
CA LEU A 67 15.17 21.37 1.01
C LEU A 67 15.00 22.06 -0.34
N PHE A 68 16.08 22.25 -1.10
CA PHE A 68 16.00 22.80 -2.46
C PHE A 68 15.09 21.95 -3.35
N HIS A 69 15.29 20.63 -3.36
CA HIS A 69 14.47 19.73 -4.18
C HIS A 69 13.03 19.66 -3.69
N LYS A 70 12.80 19.65 -2.37
CA LYS A 70 11.45 19.66 -1.78
C LYS A 70 10.67 20.92 -2.17
N VAL A 71 11.27 22.09 -1.98
CA VAL A 71 10.67 23.38 -2.36
C VAL A 71 10.43 23.46 -3.86
N SER A 72 11.37 22.96 -4.68
CA SER A 72 11.20 22.92 -6.14
C SER A 72 10.00 22.05 -6.55
N THR A 73 9.79 20.89 -5.91
CA THR A 73 8.62 20.05 -6.14
C THR A 73 7.32 20.78 -5.78
N ILE A 74 7.28 21.45 -4.62
CA ILE A 74 6.12 22.26 -4.20
C ILE A 74 5.84 23.39 -5.20
N GLN A 75 6.86 24.05 -5.74
CA GLN A 75 6.70 25.09 -6.76
C GLN A 75 6.14 24.54 -8.08
N VAL A 76 6.49 23.30 -8.47
CA VAL A 76 5.86 22.63 -9.62
C VAL A 76 4.38 22.39 -9.35
N LEU A 77 4.03 21.86 -8.17
CA LEU A 77 2.65 21.58 -7.78
C LEU A 77 1.80 22.86 -7.71
N ASN A 78 2.31 23.92 -7.09
CA ASN A 78 1.59 25.19 -6.97
C ASN A 78 1.32 25.83 -8.34
N ARG A 79 2.27 25.75 -9.29
CA ARG A 79 2.03 26.18 -10.67
C ARG A 79 0.95 25.37 -11.37
N TRP A 80 0.91 24.06 -11.10
CA TRP A 80 -0.16 23.21 -11.63
C TRP A 80 -1.54 23.61 -11.06
N LEU A 81 -1.62 23.79 -9.73
CA LEU A 81 -2.86 24.16 -9.02
C LEU A 81 -3.44 25.52 -9.45
N GLN A 82 -2.60 26.46 -9.90
CA GLN A 82 -3.05 27.74 -10.43
C GLN A 82 -3.87 27.61 -11.73
N ASN A 83 -3.71 26.51 -12.47
CA ASN A 83 -4.50 26.21 -13.65
C ASN A 83 -4.69 24.68 -13.79
N ILE A 84 -5.68 24.15 -13.08
CA ILE A 84 -5.95 22.70 -12.97
C ILE A 84 -6.30 22.02 -14.31
N HIS A 85 -6.64 22.78 -15.35
CA HIS A 85 -6.97 22.26 -16.68
C HIS A 85 -5.73 22.10 -17.59
N GLN A 86 -4.55 22.52 -17.12
CA GLN A 86 -3.33 22.35 -17.89
C GLN A 86 -2.83 20.89 -17.87
N PRO A 87 -2.15 20.42 -18.94
CA PRO A 87 -1.55 19.09 -18.96
C PRO A 87 -0.61 18.84 -17.77
N GLY A 88 -0.45 17.58 -17.39
CA GLY A 88 0.49 17.19 -16.33
C GLY A 88 -0.13 16.68 -15.02
N LEU A 89 -1.44 16.34 -15.02
CA LEU A 89 -2.10 15.75 -13.85
C LEU A 89 -1.37 14.50 -13.32
N MET A 90 -0.83 13.65 -14.20
CA MET A 90 -0.04 12.49 -13.76
C MET A 90 1.25 12.89 -13.04
N THR A 91 1.94 13.92 -13.53
CA THR A 91 3.13 14.47 -12.85
C THR A 91 2.76 15.09 -11.51
N PHE A 92 1.59 15.74 -11.42
CA PHE A 92 1.04 16.23 -10.16
C PHE A 92 0.78 15.09 -9.16
N ILE A 93 0.07 14.03 -9.57
CA ILE A 93 -0.21 12.85 -8.75
C ILE A 93 1.08 12.24 -8.22
N ARG A 94 2.07 12.03 -9.09
CA ARG A 94 3.39 11.52 -8.71
C ARG A 94 4.07 12.40 -7.66
N HIS A 95 4.14 13.70 -7.91
CA HIS A 95 4.81 14.65 -7.01
C HIS A 95 4.10 14.79 -5.64
N VAL A 96 2.77 14.72 -5.60
CA VAL A 96 2.03 14.69 -4.32
C VAL A 96 2.30 13.39 -3.57
N SER A 97 2.35 12.27 -4.28
CA SER A 97 2.65 10.94 -3.71
C SER A 97 4.03 10.89 -3.04
N ILE A 98 5.08 11.40 -3.70
CA ILE A 98 6.42 11.48 -3.08
C ILE A 98 6.47 12.48 -1.92
N LEU A 99 5.82 13.66 -2.03
CA LEU A 99 5.78 14.61 -0.91
C LEU A 99 5.09 14.02 0.30
N CYS A 100 3.99 13.30 0.10
CA CYS A 100 3.32 12.57 1.17
C CYS A 100 4.26 11.59 1.88
N PHE A 101 5.02 10.80 1.11
CA PHE A 101 5.99 9.86 1.68
C PHE A 101 7.09 10.60 2.48
N ILE A 102 7.55 11.73 1.94
CA ILE A 102 8.57 12.56 2.57
C ILE A 102 8.05 13.19 3.87
N GLU A 103 6.88 13.84 3.89
CA GLU A 103 6.34 14.46 5.10
C GLU A 103 6.08 13.42 6.20
N ALA A 104 5.54 12.25 5.84
CA ALA A 104 5.30 11.16 6.78
C ALA A 104 6.62 10.75 7.44
N SER A 105 7.65 10.57 6.60
CA SER A 105 8.97 10.12 7.03
C SER A 105 9.81 11.22 7.70
N TYR A 106 9.31 12.46 7.70
CA TYR A 106 9.84 13.60 8.46
C TYR A 106 9.13 13.79 9.80
N GLY A 107 8.09 13.01 10.08
CA GLY A 107 7.29 13.15 11.29
C GLY A 107 6.24 14.25 11.21
N ASN A 108 5.79 14.64 10.01
CA ASN A 108 4.71 15.61 9.83
C ASN A 108 3.44 14.91 9.34
N VAL A 109 2.72 14.28 10.27
CA VAL A 109 1.52 13.49 9.96
C VAL A 109 0.38 14.39 9.47
N HIS A 110 0.30 15.62 9.98
CA HIS A 110 -0.73 16.58 9.56
C HIS A 110 -0.62 16.94 8.06
N ASP A 111 0.56 17.34 7.60
CA ASP A 111 0.75 17.65 6.18
C ASP A 111 0.61 16.40 5.31
N THR A 112 0.99 15.23 5.84
CA THR A 112 0.78 13.95 5.17
C THR A 112 -0.70 13.68 4.91
N GLU A 113 -1.57 13.89 5.88
CA GLU A 113 -3.03 13.76 5.72
C GLU A 113 -3.58 14.71 4.65
N ALA A 114 -3.10 15.95 4.64
CA ALA A 114 -3.46 16.92 3.60
C ALA A 114 -3.02 16.46 2.20
N HIS A 115 -1.81 15.90 2.08
CA HIS A 115 -1.31 15.34 0.82
C HIS A 115 -2.12 14.12 0.35
N ILE A 116 -2.51 13.21 1.23
CA ILE A 116 -3.37 12.07 0.88
C ILE A 116 -4.71 12.56 0.35
N ASN A 117 -5.34 13.51 1.03
CA ASN A 117 -6.60 14.10 0.57
C ASN A 117 -6.46 14.75 -0.82
N GLY A 118 -5.38 15.48 -1.05
CA GLY A 118 -5.05 16.05 -2.35
C GLY A 118 -4.82 14.98 -3.43
N LEU A 119 -4.13 13.89 -3.08
CA LEU A 119 -3.86 12.76 -3.95
C LEU A 119 -5.14 12.04 -4.37
N VAL A 120 -6.04 11.76 -3.42
CA VAL A 120 -7.36 11.16 -3.70
C VAL A 120 -8.15 12.00 -4.68
N ASN A 121 -8.21 13.32 -4.45
CA ASN A 121 -8.90 14.24 -5.36
C ASN A 121 -8.28 14.21 -6.76
N ALA A 122 -6.95 14.24 -6.87
CA ALA A 122 -6.26 14.22 -8.16
C ALA A 122 -6.47 12.90 -8.93
N VAL A 123 -6.42 11.78 -8.22
CA VAL A 123 -6.69 10.45 -8.79
C VAL A 123 -8.15 10.36 -9.26
N HIS A 124 -9.10 10.94 -8.54
CA HIS A 124 -10.50 11.02 -8.95
C HIS A 124 -10.72 11.92 -10.17
N LEU A 125 -9.98 13.02 -10.30
CA LEU A 125 -9.99 13.84 -11.51
C LEU A 125 -9.47 13.05 -12.72
N LEU A 126 -8.41 12.25 -12.52
CA LEU A 126 -7.81 11.43 -13.57
C LEU A 126 -8.66 10.21 -13.93
N SER A 127 -9.39 9.64 -12.98
CA SER A 127 -10.16 8.41 -13.14
C SER A 127 -11.37 8.50 -12.20
N PRO A 128 -12.48 9.10 -12.68
CA PRO A 128 -13.71 9.22 -11.90
C PRO A 128 -14.31 7.85 -11.59
N LEU A 129 -14.95 7.72 -10.44
CA LEU A 129 -15.54 6.45 -9.99
C LEU A 129 -16.83 6.06 -10.75
N ASP A 130 -17.47 7.03 -11.41
CA ASP A 130 -18.78 6.88 -12.08
C ASP A 130 -18.67 6.86 -13.63
N ASP A 131 -17.46 6.90 -14.18
CA ASP A 131 -17.22 6.94 -15.62
C ASP A 131 -17.05 5.51 -16.16
N ASP A 132 -17.73 5.17 -17.25
CA ASP A 132 -17.74 3.83 -17.84
C ASP A 132 -16.48 3.64 -18.71
N PHE A 133 -15.29 3.78 -18.10
CA PHE A 133 -13.89 3.48 -18.50
C PHE A 133 -13.45 3.52 -19.98
N GLY A 134 -14.24 4.04 -20.91
CA GLY A 134 -14.18 3.66 -22.32
C GLY A 134 -13.03 4.29 -23.12
N HIS A 135 -12.38 5.34 -22.60
CA HIS A 135 -11.46 6.16 -23.42
C HIS A 135 -10.18 6.67 -22.71
N ARG A 136 -9.80 6.17 -21.53
CA ARG A 136 -8.57 6.61 -20.83
C ARG A 136 -7.41 5.62 -21.04
N SER A 137 -6.18 6.14 -20.94
CA SER A 137 -4.99 5.29 -20.93
C SER A 137 -5.03 4.38 -19.70
N GLU A 138 -5.28 3.08 -19.89
CA GLU A 138 -5.28 2.06 -18.82
C GLU A 138 -4.01 2.13 -17.96
N ILE A 139 -2.88 2.49 -18.56
CA ILE A 139 -1.58 2.63 -17.90
C ILE A 139 -1.56 3.82 -16.94
N GLU A 140 -2.09 4.97 -17.34
CA GLU A 140 -2.10 6.16 -16.49
C GLU A 140 -3.00 5.93 -15.27
N GLU A 141 -4.17 5.34 -15.47
CA GLU A 141 -5.05 5.00 -14.36
C GLU A 141 -4.39 4.00 -13.40
N GLU A 142 -3.78 2.95 -13.94
CA GLU A 142 -3.07 1.95 -13.13
C GLU A 142 -1.90 2.57 -12.35
N LEU A 143 -1.15 3.49 -12.94
CA LEU A 143 -0.10 4.23 -12.25
C LEU A 143 -0.66 5.13 -11.13
N ALA A 144 -1.74 5.86 -11.39
CA ALA A 144 -2.40 6.67 -10.37
C ALA A 144 -2.89 5.83 -9.18
N ASN A 145 -3.45 4.65 -9.45
CA ASN A 145 -3.82 3.67 -8.43
C ASN A 145 -2.61 3.20 -7.63
N ARG A 146 -1.50 2.87 -8.31
CA ARG A 146 -0.24 2.45 -7.67
C ARG A 146 0.33 3.50 -6.74
N TYR A 147 0.36 4.76 -7.18
CA TYR A 147 0.79 5.89 -6.35
C TYR A 147 -0.10 6.05 -5.13
N LEU A 148 -1.42 6.02 -5.30
CA LEU A 148 -2.37 6.13 -4.20
C LEU A 148 -2.22 5.00 -3.19
N LEU A 149 -2.21 3.75 -3.66
CA LEU A 149 -2.12 2.56 -2.82
C LEU A 149 -0.79 2.53 -2.06
N LEU A 150 0.34 2.76 -2.73
CA LEU A 150 1.65 2.78 -2.05
C LEU A 150 1.72 3.88 -1.00
N THR A 151 1.32 5.10 -1.36
CA THR A 151 1.35 6.24 -0.43
C THR A 151 0.44 6.01 0.77
N TYR A 152 -0.78 5.55 0.53
CA TYR A 152 -1.73 5.23 1.59
C TYR A 152 -1.21 4.13 2.50
N TYR A 153 -0.68 3.06 1.92
CA TYR A 153 -0.10 1.93 2.65
C TYR A 153 1.03 2.41 3.57
N ALA A 154 2.00 3.15 3.02
CA ALA A 154 3.14 3.66 3.78
C ALA A 154 2.71 4.59 4.93
N TYR A 155 1.74 5.47 4.66
CA TYR A 155 1.19 6.37 5.67
C TYR A 155 0.42 5.62 6.77
N GLN A 156 -0.49 4.71 6.43
CA GLN A 156 -1.27 4.00 7.43
C GLN A 156 -0.40 3.10 8.29
N GLY A 157 0.58 2.40 7.70
CA GLY A 157 1.58 1.64 8.45
C GLY A 157 2.40 2.54 9.39
N PHE A 158 2.68 3.79 9.00
CA PHE A 158 3.32 4.75 9.89
C PHE A 158 2.40 5.27 11.01
N LYS A 159 1.18 5.68 10.67
CA LYS A 159 0.18 6.18 11.63
C LYS A 159 -0.16 5.12 12.68
N ALA A 160 -0.36 3.88 12.26
CA ALA A 160 -0.62 2.75 13.16
C ALA A 160 0.51 2.57 14.19
N ARG A 161 1.79 2.75 13.80
CA ARG A 161 2.92 2.70 14.75
C ARG A 161 2.88 3.83 15.77
N ILE A 162 2.51 5.05 15.34
CA ILE A 162 2.37 6.17 16.27
C ILE A 162 1.29 5.85 17.30
N LEU A 163 0.11 5.40 16.85
CA LEU A 163 -0.99 5.02 17.73
C LEU A 163 -0.65 3.84 18.64
N GLY A 164 0.17 2.91 18.17
CA GLY A 164 0.58 1.72 18.91
C GLY A 164 1.77 1.90 19.86
N SER A 165 2.39 3.10 19.97
CA SER A 165 3.58 3.30 20.81
C SER A 165 3.47 4.57 21.65
N ASP A 166 3.44 4.43 22.98
CA ASP A 166 3.45 5.56 23.91
C ASP A 166 4.61 6.53 23.64
N SER A 167 5.79 5.99 23.29
CA SER A 167 6.97 6.81 22.96
C SER A 167 6.72 7.71 21.74
N LEU A 168 6.08 7.19 20.69
CA LEU A 168 5.73 7.98 19.51
C LEU A 168 4.55 8.89 19.82
N GLN A 169 3.49 8.43 20.49
CA GLN A 169 2.39 9.31 20.87
C GLN A 169 2.90 10.55 21.61
N ASN A 170 3.90 10.38 22.50
CA ASN A 170 4.55 11.48 23.21
C ASN A 170 5.31 12.45 22.29
N LEU A 171 6.00 11.94 21.27
CA LEU A 171 6.70 12.75 20.27
C LEU A 171 5.75 13.55 19.36
N PHE A 172 4.56 12.99 19.07
CA PHE A 172 3.59 13.56 18.13
C PHE A 172 2.45 14.34 18.82
N ARG A 173 2.53 14.62 20.13
CA ARG A 173 1.44 15.24 20.92
C ARG A 173 0.92 16.58 20.38
N GLN A 174 1.76 17.38 19.74
CA GLN A 174 1.38 18.71 19.25
C GLN A 174 1.07 18.66 17.76
N ASN A 175 -0.21 18.80 17.40
CA ASN A 175 -0.69 18.85 16.01
C ASN A 175 -0.23 17.65 15.15
N ASN A 176 -0.09 16.45 15.74
CA ASN A 176 0.42 15.26 15.06
C ASN A 176 1.75 15.52 14.31
N THR A 177 2.61 16.37 14.86
CA THR A 177 3.91 16.72 14.29
C THR A 177 4.99 16.47 15.31
N ALA A 178 6.08 15.83 14.90
CA ALA A 178 7.28 15.66 15.69
C ALA A 178 8.38 16.62 15.19
N GLU A 179 9.22 17.10 16.11
CA GLU A 179 10.42 17.82 15.72
C GLU A 179 11.37 16.86 14.98
N PHE A 180 11.81 17.25 13.78
CA PHE A 180 12.52 16.37 12.86
C PHE A 180 13.77 15.74 13.47
N SER A 181 14.60 16.51 14.17
CA SER A 181 15.85 15.99 14.75
C SER A 181 15.58 14.94 15.83
N THR A 182 14.55 15.15 16.63
CA THR A 182 14.09 14.23 17.68
C THR A 182 13.53 12.96 17.07
N PHE A 183 12.68 13.10 16.04
CA PHE A 183 12.10 11.96 15.34
C PHE A 183 13.16 11.10 14.65
N VAL A 184 14.06 11.70 13.88
CA VAL A 184 15.13 10.98 13.18
C VAL A 184 16.11 10.34 14.16
N SER A 185 16.42 10.99 15.28
CA SER A 185 17.23 10.39 16.35
C SER A 185 16.59 9.13 16.90
N GLN A 186 15.26 9.14 17.09
CA GLN A 186 14.50 7.97 17.53
C GLN A 186 14.54 6.83 16.51
N ILE A 187 14.33 7.14 15.22
CA ILE A 187 14.41 6.15 14.14
C ILE A 187 15.82 5.53 14.06
N TYR A 188 16.86 6.34 14.18
CA TYR A 188 18.25 5.88 14.20
C TYR A 188 18.54 4.97 15.40
N LEU A 189 18.06 5.34 16.59
CA LEU A 189 18.18 4.50 17.79
C LEU A 189 17.51 3.14 17.58
N TRP A 190 16.28 3.11 17.07
CA TRP A 190 15.59 1.86 16.78
C TRP A 190 16.28 1.01 15.74
N LYS A 191 16.86 1.63 14.71
CA LYS A 191 17.67 0.92 13.72
C LYS A 191 18.86 0.22 14.39
N THR A 192 19.60 0.93 15.24
CA THR A 192 20.78 0.35 15.92
C THR A 192 20.41 -0.75 16.92
N GLN A 193 19.18 -0.73 17.43
CA GLN A 193 18.62 -1.76 18.32
C GLN A 193 17.90 -2.90 17.58
N ASN A 194 17.89 -2.90 16.24
CA ASN A 194 17.16 -3.85 15.40
C ASN A 194 15.64 -3.90 15.66
N ILE A 195 15.06 -2.79 16.13
CA ILE A 195 13.64 -2.65 16.40
C ILE A 195 12.88 -2.43 15.08
N GLY A 196 11.79 -3.16 14.88
CA GLY A 196 10.86 -2.95 13.76
C GLY A 196 11.41 -3.33 12.39
N HIS A 197 12.56 -4.04 12.32
CA HIS A 197 13.29 -4.33 11.09
C HIS A 197 13.45 -3.10 10.18
N LEU A 198 13.84 -1.95 10.75
CA LEU A 198 13.99 -0.69 10.01
C LEU A 198 14.99 -0.78 8.84
N GLU A 199 15.97 -1.69 8.92
CA GLU A 199 16.88 -1.99 7.83
C GLU A 199 16.16 -2.50 6.57
N MET A 200 15.12 -3.32 6.72
CA MET A 200 14.30 -3.77 5.59
C MET A 200 13.61 -2.58 4.91
N ARG A 201 13.09 -1.63 5.70
CA ARG A 201 12.48 -0.41 5.15
C ARG A 201 13.49 0.46 4.41
N LEU A 202 14.70 0.62 4.95
CA LEU A 202 15.78 1.33 4.25
C LEU A 202 16.13 0.65 2.92
N ASN A 203 16.18 -0.68 2.90
CA ASN A 203 16.40 -1.44 1.67
C ASN A 203 15.25 -1.27 0.68
N ALA A 204 14.00 -1.29 1.13
CA ALA A 204 12.84 -1.03 0.27
C ALA A 204 12.79 0.42 -0.24
N MET A 205 13.24 1.41 0.53
CA MET A 205 13.36 2.80 0.07
C MET A 205 14.26 2.91 -1.17
N LYS A 206 15.25 2.03 -1.33
CA LYS A 206 16.11 1.99 -2.52
C LYS A 206 15.34 1.63 -3.80
N LEU A 207 14.17 0.99 -3.68
CA LEU A 207 13.32 0.65 -4.82
C LEU A 207 12.25 1.71 -5.14
N LEU A 208 11.98 2.65 -4.22
CA LEU A 208 10.97 3.71 -4.44
C LEU A 208 11.18 4.54 -5.71
N PRO A 209 12.42 4.88 -6.15
CA PRO A 209 12.61 5.59 -7.41
C PRO A 209 11.96 4.90 -8.63
N PHE A 210 11.77 3.57 -8.60
CA PHE A 210 11.10 2.84 -9.68
C PHE A 210 9.61 3.11 -9.77
N PHE A 211 8.96 3.33 -8.62
CA PHE A 211 7.56 3.72 -8.62
C PHE A 211 7.39 5.07 -9.30
N PHE A 212 8.30 6.00 -9.06
CA PHE A 212 8.21 7.40 -9.51
C PHE A 212 8.92 7.67 -10.86
N ALA A 213 9.54 6.65 -11.46
CA ALA A 213 10.17 6.79 -12.77
C ALA A 213 9.11 7.04 -13.87
N ALA A 214 9.47 7.85 -14.86
CA ALA A 214 8.64 7.94 -16.05
C ALA A 214 8.77 6.62 -16.84
N LEU A 215 7.65 5.95 -17.08
CA LEU A 215 7.62 4.70 -17.81
C LEU A 215 7.29 4.95 -19.29
N PRO A 216 7.84 4.16 -20.23
CA PRO A 216 7.42 4.19 -21.63
C PRO A 216 5.93 3.90 -21.77
N SER A 217 5.28 4.50 -22.76
CA SER A 217 3.85 4.26 -23.06
C SER A 217 3.52 2.83 -23.47
N SER A 218 4.53 2.03 -23.85
CA SER A 218 4.38 0.61 -24.18
C SER A 218 4.49 -0.32 -22.96
N THR A 219 4.64 0.22 -21.75
CA THR A 219 4.82 -0.60 -20.54
C THR A 219 3.55 -1.40 -20.25
N GLN A 220 3.71 -2.69 -20.01
CA GLN A 220 2.63 -3.56 -19.54
C GLN A 220 2.95 -4.02 -18.12
N PHE A 221 1.94 -4.05 -17.26
CA PHE A 221 2.06 -4.59 -15.91
C PHE A 221 1.62 -6.03 -15.89
N HIS A 222 2.49 -6.92 -15.40
CA HIS A 222 2.19 -8.33 -15.27
C HIS A 222 1.55 -8.66 -13.92
N SER A 223 0.80 -9.76 -13.87
CA SER A 223 0.34 -10.34 -12.60
C SER A 223 1.53 -10.67 -11.71
N ILE A 224 1.35 -10.47 -10.41
CA ILE A 224 2.36 -10.79 -9.40
C ILE A 224 2.05 -12.15 -8.76
N ASP A 225 3.08 -12.77 -8.19
CA ASP A 225 2.91 -13.80 -7.17
C ASP A 225 2.73 -13.11 -5.81
N ALA A 226 1.52 -13.15 -5.26
CA ALA A 226 1.20 -12.52 -3.99
C ALA A 226 1.57 -13.37 -2.76
N SER A 227 2.19 -14.56 -2.93
CA SER A 227 2.58 -15.44 -1.81
C SER A 227 3.32 -14.70 -0.68
N PRO A 228 4.34 -13.85 -0.95
CA PRO A 228 5.05 -13.13 0.13
C PRO A 228 4.16 -12.15 0.90
N LEU A 229 3.18 -11.53 0.23
CA LEU A 229 2.23 -10.63 0.90
C LEU A 229 1.25 -11.42 1.76
N ILE A 230 0.74 -12.55 1.24
CA ILE A 230 -0.15 -13.45 1.97
C ILE A 230 0.52 -14.00 3.22
N ASP A 231 1.78 -14.43 3.13
CA ASP A 231 2.54 -14.92 4.29
C ASP A 231 2.71 -13.83 5.36
N CYS A 232 2.97 -12.59 4.95
CA CYS A 232 3.00 -11.45 5.87
C CYS A 232 1.63 -11.21 6.53
N LEU A 233 0.54 -11.25 5.76
CA LEU A 233 -0.82 -11.07 6.28
C LEU A 233 -1.21 -12.20 7.25
N LYS A 234 -0.85 -13.46 6.97
CA LYS A 234 -1.02 -14.59 7.89
C LYS A 234 -0.29 -14.34 9.20
N HIS A 235 0.98 -13.93 9.13
CA HIS A 235 1.76 -13.64 10.33
C HIS A 235 1.12 -12.54 11.17
N VAL A 236 0.75 -11.41 10.56
CA VAL A 236 0.06 -10.31 11.27
C VAL A 236 -1.24 -10.81 11.90
N THR A 237 -2.03 -11.60 11.16
CA THR A 237 -3.30 -12.14 11.63
C THR A 237 -3.11 -13.00 12.89
N ILE A 238 -2.15 -13.93 12.86
CA ILE A 238 -1.85 -14.83 13.99
C ILE A 238 -1.40 -14.02 15.19
N SER A 239 -0.45 -13.08 15.00
CA SER A 239 0.02 -12.21 16.08
C SER A 239 -1.16 -11.50 16.73
N THR A 240 -1.98 -10.78 15.96
CA THR A 240 -3.08 -9.96 16.49
C THR A 240 -4.11 -10.79 17.26
N GLN A 241 -4.32 -12.06 16.88
CA GLN A 241 -5.17 -12.98 17.63
C GLN A 241 -4.55 -13.35 18.99
N THR A 242 -3.25 -13.68 19.03
CA THR A 242 -2.57 -14.05 20.28
C THR A 242 -2.56 -12.92 21.31
N VAL A 243 -2.39 -11.66 20.88
CA VAL A 243 -2.40 -10.49 21.80
C VAL A 243 -3.77 -10.22 22.39
N ARG A 244 -4.83 -10.39 21.60
CA ARG A 244 -6.20 -10.13 22.07
C ARG A 244 -6.67 -11.18 23.08
N GLU A 245 -6.04 -12.36 23.10
CA GLU A 245 -6.27 -13.43 24.10
C GLU A 245 -5.48 -13.14 25.40
N ASP A 246 -4.25 -12.63 25.31
CA ASP A 246 -3.37 -12.30 26.45
C ASP A 246 -3.37 -10.79 26.83
N ARG A 247 -4.56 -10.21 27.06
CA ARG A 247 -4.80 -8.75 27.24
C ARG A 247 -4.04 -8.02 28.37
N TYR A 248 -3.10 -8.65 29.08
CA TYR A 248 -2.51 -8.09 30.30
C TYR A 248 -0.99 -7.96 30.37
N LYS A 249 -0.20 -8.17 29.30
CA LYS A 249 1.27 -8.05 29.46
C LYS A 249 2.10 -7.41 28.36
N CYS A 250 1.59 -7.11 27.17
CA CYS A 250 2.41 -6.51 26.11
C CYS A 250 1.79 -5.25 25.55
N ASP A 251 2.58 -4.17 25.58
CA ASP A 251 2.38 -2.96 24.80
C ASP A 251 2.09 -3.37 23.35
N PRO A 252 0.94 -3.01 22.74
CA PRO A 252 0.61 -3.37 21.36
C PRO A 252 1.68 -2.93 20.35
N SER A 253 2.65 -2.10 20.74
CA SER A 253 3.88 -1.84 19.99
C SER A 253 4.67 -3.09 19.60
N TRP A 254 4.58 -4.21 20.36
CA TRP A 254 5.47 -5.36 20.18
C TRP A 254 5.32 -6.07 18.82
N GLU A 255 4.11 -6.26 18.30
CA GLU A 255 3.89 -6.85 16.96
C GLU A 255 4.48 -5.97 15.85
N TRP A 256 4.48 -4.66 16.06
CA TRP A 256 5.05 -3.68 15.15
C TRP A 256 6.58 -3.58 15.30
N ILE A 257 7.11 -3.88 16.49
CA ILE A 257 8.53 -4.04 16.79
C ILE A 257 9.09 -5.32 16.14
N GLU A 258 8.30 -6.39 16.00
CA GLU A 258 8.72 -7.58 15.25
C GLU A 258 8.80 -7.37 13.72
N GLY A 259 8.43 -6.18 13.25
CA GLY A 259 8.62 -5.72 11.88
C GLY A 259 7.71 -6.32 10.83
N SER A 260 6.56 -6.90 11.20
CA SER A 260 5.57 -7.46 10.27
C SER A 260 5.08 -6.43 9.23
N ASP A 261 4.81 -5.20 9.66
CA ASP A 261 4.47 -4.09 8.76
C ASP A 261 5.63 -3.68 7.84
N SER A 262 6.86 -3.72 8.36
CA SER A 262 8.06 -3.49 7.53
C SER A 262 8.17 -4.56 6.45
N ARG A 263 7.97 -5.84 6.79
CA ARG A 263 7.98 -6.96 5.84
C ARG A 263 6.89 -6.80 4.78
N LEU A 264 5.67 -6.45 5.19
CA LEU A 264 4.56 -6.28 4.26
C LEU A 264 4.77 -5.07 3.32
N LEU A 265 5.28 -3.93 3.82
CA LEU A 265 5.68 -2.80 2.97
C LEU A 265 6.79 -3.20 1.98
N CYS A 266 7.78 -3.98 2.41
CA CYS A 266 8.85 -4.46 1.54
C CYS A 266 8.31 -5.41 0.47
N ALA A 267 7.43 -6.33 0.81
CA ALA A 267 6.78 -7.25 -0.12
C ALA A 267 5.90 -6.48 -1.15
N THR A 268 5.19 -5.44 -0.70
CA THR A 268 4.43 -4.53 -1.57
C THR A 268 5.34 -3.81 -2.57
N ILE A 269 6.46 -3.22 -2.11
CA ILE A 269 7.40 -2.53 -3.00
C ILE A 269 8.11 -3.50 -3.95
N GLY A 270 8.54 -4.66 -3.44
CA GLY A 270 9.19 -5.70 -4.23
C GLY A 270 8.30 -6.28 -5.32
N SER A 271 7.03 -6.58 -5.00
CA SER A 271 6.09 -7.14 -5.98
C SER A 271 5.74 -6.15 -7.10
N HIS A 272 5.76 -4.84 -6.84
CA HIS A 272 5.63 -3.83 -7.91
C HIS A 272 6.78 -3.96 -8.91
N PHE A 273 8.00 -4.10 -8.42
CA PHE A 273 9.15 -4.30 -9.29
C PHE A 273 8.99 -5.58 -10.13
N SER A 274 8.57 -6.70 -9.52
CA SER A 274 8.27 -7.94 -10.24
C SER A 274 7.17 -7.78 -11.30
N SER A 275 6.20 -6.89 -11.08
CA SER A 275 5.15 -6.60 -12.09
C SER A 275 5.63 -5.81 -13.30
N LEU A 276 6.74 -5.06 -13.16
CA LEU A 276 7.34 -4.24 -14.22
C LEU A 276 8.35 -5.03 -15.05
N PHE A 277 9.08 -5.94 -14.41
CA PHE A 277 10.12 -6.74 -15.03
C PHE A 277 9.68 -8.19 -14.96
N HIS A 278 9.14 -8.71 -16.06
CA HIS A 278 8.85 -10.13 -16.21
C HIS A 278 10.12 -10.92 -15.89
N ASP A 279 10.17 -11.55 -14.71
CA ASP A 279 11.38 -12.22 -14.25
C ASP A 279 11.27 -13.70 -14.60
N ASP A 280 11.89 -14.09 -15.71
CA ASP A 280 12.06 -15.51 -16.11
C ASP A 280 12.79 -16.34 -15.04
N MET A 281 13.38 -15.69 -14.03
CA MET A 281 14.10 -16.32 -12.92
C MET A 281 13.18 -16.78 -11.77
N PHE A 282 11.99 -16.15 -11.60
CA PHE A 282 10.99 -16.55 -10.61
C PHE A 282 9.77 -17.23 -11.25
N SER A 283 9.68 -17.25 -12.58
CA SER A 283 8.75 -18.11 -13.30
C SER A 283 9.23 -19.56 -13.24
N SER A 284 9.06 -20.21 -12.09
CA SER A 284 8.67 -21.61 -12.19
C SER A 284 7.33 -21.61 -12.94
N ALA A 285 7.23 -22.37 -14.04
CA ALA A 285 6.05 -22.44 -14.91
C ALA A 285 4.81 -23.07 -14.23
N HIS A 286 4.67 -22.89 -12.92
CA HIS A 286 3.51 -23.23 -12.13
C HIS A 286 2.67 -21.97 -11.95
N SER A 287 1.38 -22.05 -12.27
CA SER A 287 0.42 -21.02 -11.90
C SER A 287 0.55 -20.78 -10.40
N SER A 288 1.04 -19.60 -9.97
CA SER A 288 1.06 -19.28 -8.55
C SER A 288 -0.38 -19.34 -8.03
N LYS A 289 -0.56 -20.06 -6.91
CA LYS A 289 -1.82 -20.11 -6.16
C LYS A 289 -2.36 -18.71 -5.86
N TYR A 290 -1.49 -17.72 -5.73
CA TYR A 290 -1.80 -16.35 -5.34
C TYR A 290 -1.52 -15.34 -6.47
N SER A 291 -1.82 -15.71 -7.73
CA SER A 291 -1.67 -14.79 -8.86
C SER A 291 -2.79 -13.73 -8.91
N THR A 292 -2.41 -12.45 -9.04
CA THR A 292 -3.34 -11.29 -9.10
C THR A 292 -2.59 -10.05 -9.61
N SER A 293 -3.30 -8.98 -9.98
CA SER A 293 -2.64 -7.70 -10.23
C SER A 293 -2.07 -7.10 -8.94
N TRP A 294 -1.01 -6.29 -9.07
CA TRP A 294 -0.43 -5.59 -7.93
C TRP A 294 -1.45 -4.69 -7.22
N SER A 295 -2.24 -3.94 -8.00
CA SER A 295 -3.24 -3.00 -7.47
C SER A 295 -4.39 -3.74 -6.78
N GLY A 296 -4.85 -4.86 -7.34
CA GLY A 296 -5.84 -5.74 -6.72
C GLY A 296 -5.37 -6.26 -5.36
N MET A 297 -4.13 -6.78 -5.29
CA MET A 297 -3.57 -7.26 -4.03
C MET A 297 -3.36 -6.15 -2.99
N CYS A 298 -2.88 -4.98 -3.39
CA CYS A 298 -2.67 -3.87 -2.46
C CYS A 298 -3.98 -3.28 -1.94
N ALA A 299 -5.01 -3.20 -2.79
CA ALA A 299 -6.35 -2.81 -2.38
C ALA A 299 -6.93 -3.82 -1.39
N ALA A 300 -6.84 -5.11 -1.68
CA ALA A 300 -7.28 -6.17 -0.78
C ALA A 300 -6.52 -6.13 0.56
N SER A 301 -5.18 -6.04 0.53
CA SER A 301 -4.37 -5.93 1.76
C SER A 301 -4.78 -4.72 2.61
N SER A 302 -5.04 -3.58 1.96
CA SER A 302 -5.47 -2.35 2.66
C SER A 302 -6.85 -2.51 3.31
N LEU A 303 -7.81 -3.08 2.57
CA LEU A 303 -9.15 -3.38 3.09
C LEU A 303 -9.09 -4.38 4.25
N TYR A 304 -8.22 -5.39 4.16
CA TYR A 304 -8.04 -6.38 5.21
C TYR A 304 -7.49 -5.77 6.50
N MET A 305 -6.45 -4.93 6.38
CA MET A 305 -5.84 -4.23 7.53
C MET A 305 -6.81 -3.25 8.22
N HIS A 306 -7.75 -2.65 7.47
CA HIS A 306 -8.79 -1.76 8.02
C HIS A 306 -10.01 -2.50 8.55
N SER A 307 -10.65 -3.30 7.70
CA SER A 307 -11.97 -3.84 7.97
C SER A 307 -11.90 -5.08 8.85
N VAL A 308 -10.95 -5.98 8.62
CA VAL A 308 -10.87 -7.28 9.31
C VAL A 308 -9.99 -7.19 10.55
N LEU A 309 -8.74 -6.73 10.40
CA LEU A 309 -7.80 -6.67 11.53
C LEU A 309 -7.93 -5.40 12.37
N GLU A 310 -8.51 -4.32 11.82
CA GLU A 310 -8.71 -3.05 12.52
C GLU A 310 -7.42 -2.41 13.05
N LEU A 311 -6.30 -2.71 12.40
CA LEU A 311 -4.99 -2.24 12.84
C LEU A 311 -4.67 -0.84 12.32
N TRP A 312 -5.23 -0.48 11.17
CA TRP A 312 -5.03 0.84 10.58
C TRP A 312 -6.07 1.84 11.06
N ASN A 313 -5.64 3.10 11.18
CA ASN A 313 -6.40 4.22 11.73
C ASN A 313 -7.05 3.93 13.10
N GLY A 314 -6.44 3.10 13.94
CA GLY A 314 -6.96 2.75 15.26
C GLY A 314 -8.32 2.03 15.23
N GLY A 315 -8.64 1.37 14.12
CA GLY A 315 -9.92 0.68 13.91
C GLY A 315 -11.07 1.59 13.44
N GLU A 316 -10.82 2.88 13.27
CA GLU A 316 -11.80 3.80 12.68
C GLU A 316 -12.08 3.48 11.20
N ALA A 317 -13.24 3.92 10.73
CA ALA A 317 -13.66 3.75 9.34
C ALA A 317 -12.69 4.45 8.37
N ILE A 318 -12.47 3.80 7.23
CA ILE A 318 -11.76 4.39 6.09
C ILE A 318 -12.64 5.50 5.46
N ASP A 319 -11.99 6.55 4.93
CA ASP A 319 -12.69 7.59 4.15
C ASP A 319 -13.51 6.93 3.01
N ALA A 320 -14.77 7.34 2.86
CA ALA A 320 -15.71 6.70 1.95
C ALA A 320 -15.24 6.73 0.49
N ARG A 321 -14.54 7.78 0.07
CA ARG A 321 -14.02 7.91 -1.29
C ARG A 321 -12.86 6.95 -1.54
N LEU A 322 -11.97 6.81 -0.55
CA LEU A 322 -10.89 5.83 -0.57
C LEU A 322 -11.42 4.39 -0.56
N LEU A 323 -12.38 4.10 0.31
CA LEU A 323 -13.04 2.80 0.38
C LEU A 323 -13.63 2.42 -0.99
N ARG A 324 -14.42 3.32 -1.57
CA ARG A 324 -15.05 3.12 -2.89
C ARG A 324 -14.00 2.88 -3.96
N ARG A 325 -12.90 3.66 -3.98
CA ARG A 325 -11.78 3.47 -4.92
C ARG A 325 -11.13 2.10 -4.77
N PHE A 326 -10.83 1.65 -3.56
CA PHE A 326 -10.19 0.35 -3.33
C PHE A 326 -11.11 -0.81 -3.69
N LEU A 327 -12.40 -0.70 -3.38
CA LEU A 327 -13.41 -1.68 -3.79
C LEU A 327 -13.55 -1.73 -5.32
N SER A 328 -13.52 -0.60 -6.02
CA SER A 328 -13.55 -0.58 -7.49
C SER A 328 -12.31 -1.24 -8.10
N ILE A 329 -11.12 -0.98 -7.55
CA ILE A 329 -9.87 -1.62 -7.99
C ILE A 329 -9.96 -3.15 -7.80
N LEU A 330 -10.42 -3.59 -6.62
CA LEU A 330 -10.55 -5.01 -6.30
C LEU A 330 -11.63 -5.70 -7.15
N SER A 331 -12.76 -5.05 -7.37
CA SER A 331 -13.86 -5.53 -8.21
C SER A 331 -13.39 -5.73 -9.66
N ARG A 332 -12.61 -4.79 -10.21
CA ARG A 332 -12.00 -4.92 -11.54
C ARG A 332 -11.04 -6.11 -11.63
N ASP A 333 -10.21 -6.32 -10.61
CA ASP A 333 -9.28 -7.44 -10.57
C ASP A 333 -10.01 -8.81 -10.48
N LEU A 334 -11.11 -8.87 -9.71
CA LEU A 334 -11.97 -10.05 -9.64
C LEU A 334 -12.71 -10.32 -10.94
N SER A 335 -13.24 -9.28 -11.60
CA SER A 335 -13.96 -9.45 -12.87
C SER A 335 -13.04 -9.97 -13.99
N GLN A 336 -11.79 -9.51 -14.03
CA GLN A 336 -10.79 -9.99 -14.99
C GLN A 336 -10.36 -11.43 -14.74
N SER A 337 -10.39 -11.90 -13.48
CA SER A 337 -10.02 -13.27 -13.11
C SER A 337 -11.21 -14.25 -13.04
N ALA A 338 -12.44 -13.77 -13.21
CA ALA A 338 -13.67 -14.57 -13.08
C ALA A 338 -13.73 -15.74 -14.06
N SER A 339 -13.21 -15.59 -15.27
CA SER A 339 -13.18 -16.67 -16.28
C SER A 339 -12.27 -17.84 -15.91
N THR A 340 -11.35 -17.64 -14.94
CA THR A 340 -10.40 -18.65 -14.48
C THR A 340 -10.80 -19.29 -13.14
N LEU A 341 -11.91 -18.86 -12.55
CA LEU A 341 -12.41 -19.37 -11.27
C LEU A 341 -12.72 -20.87 -11.37
N GLY A 342 -12.16 -21.67 -10.45
CA GLY A 342 -12.33 -23.13 -10.42
C GLY A 342 -11.41 -23.92 -11.36
N LEU A 343 -10.61 -23.24 -12.19
CA LEU A 343 -9.68 -23.91 -13.12
C LEU A 343 -8.29 -24.17 -12.51
N ASN A 344 -8.01 -23.59 -11.34
CA ASN A 344 -6.71 -23.67 -10.67
C ASN A 344 -6.86 -23.68 -9.13
N ASP A 345 -5.74 -23.88 -8.44
CA ASP A 345 -5.67 -23.92 -6.97
C ASP A 345 -5.90 -22.55 -6.29
N SER A 346 -6.20 -21.49 -7.05
CA SER A 346 -6.41 -20.12 -6.52
C SER A 346 -7.83 -19.88 -6.01
N THR A 347 -8.69 -20.89 -6.02
CA THR A 347 -10.13 -20.78 -5.71
C THR A 347 -10.37 -20.22 -4.29
N ASP A 348 -9.61 -20.64 -3.28
CA ASP A 348 -9.68 -20.07 -1.92
C ASP A 348 -9.24 -18.60 -1.87
N PHE A 349 -8.15 -18.27 -2.59
CA PHE A 349 -7.65 -16.89 -2.65
C PHE A 349 -8.62 -15.96 -3.38
N TRP A 350 -9.32 -16.48 -4.37
CA TRP A 350 -10.39 -15.77 -5.05
C TRP A 350 -11.53 -15.46 -4.09
N LEU A 351 -12.00 -16.44 -3.31
CA LEU A 351 -13.02 -16.20 -2.26
C LEU A 351 -12.54 -15.16 -1.27
N TRP A 352 -11.29 -15.27 -0.79
CA TRP A 352 -10.75 -14.34 0.19
C TRP A 352 -10.85 -12.87 -0.27
N ARG A 353 -10.51 -12.59 -1.54
CA ARG A 353 -10.66 -11.26 -2.13
C ARG A 353 -12.13 -10.84 -2.29
N ALA A 354 -12.98 -11.73 -2.81
CA ALA A 354 -14.40 -11.44 -3.02
C ALA A 354 -15.14 -11.16 -1.70
N PHE A 355 -14.97 -12.04 -0.72
CA PHE A 355 -15.59 -11.94 0.58
C PHE A 355 -15.08 -10.74 1.38
N LEU A 356 -13.80 -10.40 1.24
CA LEU A 356 -13.26 -9.20 1.87
C LEU A 356 -13.96 -7.93 1.38
N GLY A 357 -14.22 -7.79 0.08
CA GLY A 357 -14.95 -6.64 -0.46
C GLY A 357 -16.37 -6.54 0.11
N GLU A 358 -17.10 -7.66 0.13
CA GLU A 358 -18.44 -7.72 0.72
C GLU A 358 -18.42 -7.38 2.21
N TYR A 359 -17.47 -7.96 2.96
CA TYR A 359 -17.30 -7.72 4.39
C TYR A 359 -16.99 -6.25 4.70
N SER A 360 -16.09 -5.63 3.92
CA SER A 360 -15.75 -4.21 4.05
C SER A 360 -16.96 -3.29 3.81
N ILE A 361 -17.80 -3.62 2.82
CA ILE A 361 -19.03 -2.86 2.53
C ILE A 361 -20.04 -3.01 3.68
N ALA A 362 -20.31 -4.24 4.11
CA ALA A 362 -21.26 -4.51 5.18
C ALA A 362 -20.86 -3.81 6.48
N LYS A 363 -19.56 -3.81 6.82
CA LYS A 363 -19.04 -3.08 7.98
C LYS A 363 -19.26 -1.57 7.87
N GLN A 364 -19.07 -0.98 6.69
CA GLN A 364 -19.30 0.44 6.46
C GLN A 364 -20.80 0.79 6.56
N GLN A 365 -21.65 0.00 5.90
CA GLN A 365 -23.09 0.23 5.85
C GLN A 365 -23.79 0.00 7.21
N ALA A 366 -23.20 -0.81 8.10
CA ALA A 366 -23.73 -1.03 9.45
C ALA A 366 -23.80 0.27 10.29
N ASN A 367 -22.89 1.21 10.04
CA ASN A 367 -22.87 2.50 10.75
C ASN A 367 -23.73 3.55 10.05
N ASN A 368 -23.59 3.68 8.73
CA ASN A 368 -24.35 4.62 7.92
C ASN A 368 -24.53 4.07 6.50
N HIS A 369 -25.77 3.98 6.05
CA HIS A 369 -26.06 3.50 4.71
C HIS A 369 -25.59 4.52 3.66
N ASP A 370 -24.66 4.09 2.81
CA ASP A 370 -24.14 4.86 1.69
C ASP A 370 -24.62 4.22 0.36
N PRO A 371 -25.61 4.83 -0.32
CA PRO A 371 -26.15 4.31 -1.58
C PRO A 371 -25.11 4.18 -2.70
N SER A 372 -23.99 4.92 -2.62
CA SER A 372 -22.93 4.84 -3.63
C SER A 372 -22.22 3.48 -3.64
N LEU A 373 -22.37 2.69 -2.58
CA LEU A 373 -21.81 1.35 -2.44
C LEU A 373 -22.72 0.24 -2.97
N ASP A 374 -24.02 0.50 -3.21
CA ASP A 374 -25.00 -0.54 -3.56
C ASP A 374 -24.66 -1.29 -4.86
N SER A 375 -24.03 -0.60 -5.82
CA SER A 375 -23.58 -1.22 -7.07
C SER A 375 -22.41 -2.18 -6.83
N LEU A 376 -21.44 -1.78 -6.00
CA LEU A 376 -20.31 -2.59 -5.62
C LEU A 376 -20.76 -3.77 -4.75
N GLN A 377 -21.69 -3.55 -3.82
CA GLN A 377 -22.26 -4.60 -2.98
C GLN A 377 -22.87 -5.71 -3.84
N ARG A 378 -23.72 -5.34 -4.82
CA ARG A 378 -24.28 -6.32 -5.77
C ARG A 378 -23.20 -7.08 -6.54
N ALA A 379 -22.11 -6.40 -6.93
CA ALA A 379 -21.00 -7.05 -7.62
C ALA A 379 -20.27 -8.06 -6.71
N PHE A 380 -19.91 -7.67 -5.48
CA PHE A 380 -19.22 -8.54 -4.52
C PHE A 380 -20.10 -9.71 -4.04
N THR A 381 -21.38 -9.49 -3.80
CA THR A 381 -22.36 -10.56 -3.56
C THR A 381 -22.39 -11.54 -4.74
N GLY A 382 -22.44 -11.03 -5.97
CA GLY A 382 -22.38 -11.85 -7.18
C GLY A 382 -21.08 -12.65 -7.31
N TYR A 383 -19.95 -12.09 -6.85
CA TYR A 383 -18.67 -12.79 -6.81
C TYR A 383 -18.68 -13.93 -5.80
N VAL A 384 -19.13 -13.68 -4.57
CA VAL A 384 -19.26 -14.72 -3.53
C VAL A 384 -20.17 -15.87 -4.01
N ASP A 385 -21.28 -15.55 -4.66
CA ASP A 385 -22.16 -16.58 -5.23
C ASP A 385 -21.52 -17.35 -6.39
N ALA A 386 -20.74 -16.69 -7.26
CA ALA A 386 -20.01 -17.38 -8.31
C ALA A 386 -19.03 -18.42 -7.75
N TRP A 387 -18.30 -18.06 -6.67
CA TRP A 387 -17.43 -19.00 -5.98
C TRP A 387 -18.21 -20.18 -5.39
N LYS A 388 -19.31 -19.91 -4.68
CA LYS A 388 -20.21 -20.93 -4.12
C LYS A 388 -20.71 -21.89 -5.19
N ARG A 389 -21.12 -21.39 -6.36
CA ARG A 389 -21.60 -22.24 -7.46
C ARG A 389 -20.51 -23.14 -8.04
N VAL A 390 -19.26 -22.68 -8.03
CA VAL A 390 -18.10 -23.44 -8.52
C VAL A 390 -17.66 -24.51 -7.52
N THR A 391 -17.63 -24.19 -6.22
CA THR A 391 -17.14 -25.12 -5.17
C THR A 391 -18.23 -26.02 -4.59
N GLY A 392 -19.49 -25.60 -4.65
CA GLY A 392 -20.61 -26.28 -4.00
C GLY A 392 -20.68 -26.08 -2.48
N LEU A 393 -19.76 -25.31 -1.89
CA LEU A 393 -19.69 -25.07 -0.45
C LEU A 393 -20.68 -23.98 -0.05
N THR A 394 -21.61 -24.31 0.86
CA THR A 394 -22.68 -23.40 1.30
C THR A 394 -22.63 -23.10 2.79
N LEU A 395 -21.97 -23.95 3.57
CA LEU A 395 -21.85 -23.77 5.02
C LEU A 395 -20.80 -22.71 5.32
N TRP A 396 -21.10 -21.85 6.30
CA TRP A 396 -20.18 -20.82 6.74
C TRP A 396 -18.86 -21.41 7.24
N GLU A 397 -18.91 -22.53 7.94
CA GLU A 397 -17.73 -23.18 8.54
C GLU A 397 -16.74 -23.65 7.46
N GLU A 398 -17.25 -24.10 6.31
CA GLU A 398 -16.43 -24.51 5.17
C GLU A 398 -15.82 -23.29 4.45
N ALA A 399 -16.64 -22.26 4.20
CA ALA A 399 -16.16 -21.01 3.62
C ALA A 399 -15.13 -20.32 4.51
N HIS A 400 -15.35 -20.31 5.83
CA HIS A 400 -14.43 -19.76 6.82
C HIS A 400 -13.11 -20.51 6.83
N ALA A 401 -13.11 -21.84 6.72
CA ALA A 401 -11.88 -22.62 6.59
C ALA A 401 -11.07 -22.22 5.34
N CYS A 402 -11.73 -22.00 4.20
CA CYS A 402 -11.10 -21.47 2.99
C CYS A 402 -10.51 -20.07 3.21
N LEU A 403 -11.22 -19.17 3.89
CA LEU A 403 -10.72 -17.83 4.22
C LEU A 403 -9.47 -17.90 5.12
N VAL A 404 -9.49 -18.74 6.14
CA VAL A 404 -8.39 -18.96 7.09
C VAL A 404 -7.16 -19.56 6.38
N SER A 405 -7.37 -20.43 5.38
CA SER A 405 -6.28 -21.01 4.58
C SER A 405 -5.43 -19.96 3.85
N VAL A 406 -6.02 -18.79 3.58
CA VAL A 406 -5.41 -17.64 2.91
C VAL A 406 -4.86 -16.64 3.91
N ALA A 407 -5.69 -15.90 4.64
CA ALA A 407 -5.26 -14.93 5.65
C ALA A 407 -6.52 -14.39 6.32
N TRP A 408 -7.18 -15.19 7.14
CA TRP A 408 -8.35 -14.75 7.89
C TRP A 408 -8.20 -15.20 9.35
N PRO A 409 -8.69 -14.43 10.33
CA PRO A 409 -8.60 -14.86 11.71
C PRO A 409 -9.35 -16.19 11.89
N ALA A 410 -8.89 -17.05 12.80
CA ALA A 410 -9.52 -18.33 13.14
C ALA A 410 -10.49 -18.30 14.35
N THR A 411 -10.31 -17.40 15.31
CA THR A 411 -11.01 -17.39 16.62
C THR A 411 -11.82 -16.13 16.96
N MET A 412 -11.90 -15.14 16.07
CA MET A 412 -12.63 -13.89 16.33
C MET A 412 -14.14 -14.07 16.45
N ASN A 413 -14.83 -13.17 17.15
CA ASN A 413 -16.29 -13.24 17.33
C ASN A 413 -16.98 -12.93 15.98
N TYR A 414 -17.30 -13.97 15.19
CA TYR A 414 -17.69 -13.90 13.77
C TYR A 414 -19.17 -13.62 13.49
N GLU A 415 -19.93 -13.02 14.40
CA GLU A 415 -21.35 -12.75 14.09
C GLU A 415 -21.50 -11.87 12.83
N THR A 416 -20.60 -10.91 12.64
CA THR A 416 -20.58 -10.07 11.42
C THR A 416 -20.20 -10.87 10.18
N GLY A 417 -19.11 -11.66 10.21
CA GLY A 417 -18.69 -12.45 9.05
C GLY A 417 -19.74 -13.49 8.64
N ARG A 418 -20.30 -14.19 9.62
CA ARG A 418 -21.40 -15.14 9.40
C ARG A 418 -22.65 -14.46 8.87
N GLY A 419 -23.01 -13.30 9.42
CA GLY A 419 -24.13 -12.49 8.93
C GLY A 419 -23.95 -12.08 7.47
N VAL A 420 -22.76 -11.60 7.11
CA VAL A 420 -22.39 -11.25 5.73
C VAL A 420 -22.49 -12.46 4.80
N TRP A 421 -21.97 -13.62 5.21
CA TRP A 421 -22.08 -14.85 4.44
C TRP A 421 -23.53 -15.23 4.18
N ILE A 422 -24.35 -15.26 5.23
CA ILE A 422 -25.78 -15.60 5.15
C ILE A 422 -26.51 -14.64 4.21
N SER A 423 -26.32 -13.32 4.36
CA SER A 423 -26.94 -12.34 3.47
C SER A 423 -26.51 -12.53 2.01
N ALA A 424 -25.22 -12.76 1.74
CA ALA A 424 -24.72 -12.95 0.38
C ALA A 424 -25.31 -14.18 -0.31
N ILE A 425 -25.53 -15.28 0.44
CA ILE A 425 -26.09 -16.52 -0.11
C ILE A 425 -27.62 -16.55 -0.16
N GLU A 426 -28.33 -15.79 0.68
CA GLU A 426 -29.80 -15.70 0.70
C GLU A 426 -30.33 -14.74 -0.37
N HIS A 427 -29.59 -13.68 -0.73
CA HIS A 427 -29.99 -12.74 -1.77
C HIS A 427 -29.94 -13.30 -3.20
N THR A 428 -29.49 -14.55 -3.38
CA THR A 428 -29.36 -15.22 -4.70
C THR A 428 -30.47 -16.23 -5.02
N THR A 429 -31.49 -16.39 -4.15
CA THR A 429 -32.61 -17.33 -4.37
C THR A 429 -33.91 -16.71 -4.93
N CYS A 430 -33.86 -15.55 -5.57
CA CYS A 430 -35.02 -14.95 -6.26
C CYS A 430 -34.96 -15.08 -7.77
#